data_AF-A0A0G0Z5L9-F1
#
_entry.id   AF-A0A0G0Z5L9-F1
#
_cell.length_a   1.000
_cell.length_b   1.000
_cell.length_c   1.000
_cell.angle_alpha   90.00
_cell.angle_beta   90.00
_cell.angle_gamma   90.00
#
_symmetry.space_group_name_H-M   'P 1'
#
loop_
_entity.id
_entity.type
_entity.pdbx_description
1 polymer ?
#
loop_
_entity_poly.entity_id
_entity_poly.type
_entity_poly.pdbx_seq_one_letter_code
_entity_poly.pdbx_strand_id
1 'polypeptide(L)' 'PIFTKQDIIKLDNYNAYMSMLINGQPAKPFNIRTLSPEVGQPEIAEKIKELSYLKYGRPREEVEAEIIAKYEKRAE' A
#
# COMPACT_ATOMS: atom_id res chain seq x y z
N PRO A 1 -9.28 8.22 -25.70
CA PRO A 1 -8.05 8.94 -25.32
C PRO A 1 -6.91 7.93 -25.31
N ILE A 2 -5.68 8.40 -25.51
CA ILE A 2 -4.49 7.55 -25.49
C ILE A 2 -3.82 7.83 -24.15
N PHE A 3 -3.91 6.89 -23.21
CA PHE A 3 -3.25 7.02 -21.92
C PHE A 3 -1.79 6.59 -22.04
N THR A 4 -0.89 7.40 -21.52
CA THR A 4 0.54 7.13 -21.43
C THR A 4 0.90 6.61 -20.04
N LYS A 5 2.11 6.06 -19.89
CA LYS A 5 2.62 5.63 -18.57
C LYS A 5 2.61 6.76 -17.54
N GLN A 6 2.86 8.00 -17.98
CA GLN A 6 2.88 9.16 -17.10
C GLN A 6 1.49 9.50 -16.54
N ASP A 7 0.44 9.26 -17.33
CA ASP A 7 -0.95 9.52 -16.90
C ASP A 7 -1.36 8.56 -15.77
N ILE A 8 -0.90 7.31 -15.83
CA ILE A 8 -1.15 6.30 -14.79
C ILE A 8 -0.40 6.65 -13.50
N ILE A 9 0.84 7.11 -13.61
CA ILE A 9 1.68 7.47 -12.44
C ILE A 9 1.11 8.70 -11.71
N LYS A 10 0.54 9.65 -12.45
CA LYS A 10 -0.04 10.89 -11.91
C LYS A 10 -1.52 10.76 -11.55
N LEU A 11 -2.07 9.54 -11.54
CA LEU A 11 -3.47 9.33 -11.27
C LEU A 11 -3.78 9.64 -9.80
N ASP A 12 -4.75 10.54 -9.59
CA ASP A 12 -5.20 10.90 -8.25
C ASP A 12 -5.73 9.69 -7.49
N ASN A 13 -5.55 9.68 -6.17
CA ASN A 13 -6.03 8.59 -5.33
C ASN A 13 -7.55 8.38 -5.52
N TYR A 14 -7.99 7.13 -5.49
CA TYR A 14 -9.37 6.73 -5.77
C TYR A 14 -9.88 7.09 -7.16
N ASN A 15 -9.00 7.21 -8.15
CA ASN A 15 -9.38 7.30 -9.56
C ASN A 15 -8.84 6.10 -10.35
N ALA A 16 -9.53 5.73 -11.42
CA ALA A 16 -9.15 4.63 -12.29
C ALA A 16 -9.45 4.96 -13.75
N TYR A 17 -8.58 4.51 -14.66
CA TYR A 17 -8.87 4.55 -16.09
C TYR A 17 -9.50 3.24 -16.54
N MET A 18 -10.62 3.33 -17.25
CA MET A 18 -11.36 2.17 -17.73
C MET A 18 -11.64 2.29 -19.22
N SER A 19 -11.47 1.17 -19.93
CA SER A 19 -11.91 0.97 -21.30
C SER A 19 -12.94 -0.15 -21.29
N MET A 20 -14.21 0.19 -21.54
CA MET A 20 -15.30 -0.79 -21.49
C MET A 20 -16.25 -0.64 -22.67
N LEU A 21 -17.10 -1.65 -22.85
CA LEU A 21 -18.22 -1.60 -23.79
C LEU A 21 -19.40 -0.89 -23.12
N ILE A 22 -20.00 0.07 -23.82
CA ILE A 22 -21.26 0.69 -23.43
C ILE A 22 -22.30 0.23 -24.45
N ASN A 23 -23.33 -0.49 -23.99
CA ASN A 23 -24.35 -1.09 -24.86
C ASN A 23 -23.77 -1.94 -26.01
N GLY A 24 -22.71 -2.70 -25.73
CA GLY A 24 -22.03 -3.55 -26.71
C GLY A 24 -21.09 -2.82 -27.68
N GLN A 25 -20.96 -1.50 -27.59
CA GLN A 25 -20.03 -0.72 -28.42
C GLN A 25 -18.80 -0.29 -27.61
N PRO A 26 -17.58 -0.38 -28.17
CA PRO A 26 -16.37 0.06 -27.49
C PRO A 26 -16.40 1.56 -27.27
N ALA A 27 -16.37 1.96 -26.01
CA ALA A 27 -16.25 3.36 -25.63
C ALA A 27 -14.78 3.79 -25.63
N LYS A 28 -14.56 5.08 -25.90
CA LYS A 28 -13.25 5.70 -25.68
C LYS A 28 -12.90 5.55 -24.19
N PRO A 29 -11.66 5.19 -23.82
CA PRO A 29 -11.28 5.07 -22.41
C PRO A 29 -11.58 6.33 -21.61
N PHE A 30 -11.96 6.23 -20.32
CA PHE A 30 -12.32 7.38 -19.49
C PHE A 30 -11.88 7.19 -18.03
N ASN A 31 -11.86 8.29 -17.27
CA ASN A 31 -11.56 8.28 -15.84
C ASN A 31 -12.84 8.06 -15.03
N ILE A 32 -12.76 7.24 -13.99
CA ILE A 32 -13.81 7.04 -12.99
C ILE A 32 -13.26 7.32 -11.59
N ARG A 33 -14.13 7.80 -10.70
CA ARG A 33 -13.84 7.76 -9.26
C ARG A 33 -14.25 6.41 -8.71
N THR A 34 -13.33 5.76 -8.02
CA THR A 34 -13.60 4.50 -7.32
C THR A 34 -14.27 4.80 -5.98
N LEU A 35 -14.94 3.78 -5.45
CA LEU A 35 -15.47 3.84 -4.09
C LEU A 35 -14.31 3.95 -3.09
N SER A 36 -14.48 4.79 -2.08
CA SER A 36 -13.57 4.80 -0.95
C SER A 36 -13.65 3.45 -0.23
N PRO A 37 -12.53 2.91 0.26
CA PRO A 37 -12.54 1.73 1.11
C PRO A 37 -13.35 2.02 2.37
N GLU A 38 -13.90 0.97 2.98
CA GLU A 38 -14.60 1.08 4.26
C GLU A 38 -13.66 1.68 5.32
N VAL A 39 -14.19 2.62 6.11
CA VAL A 39 -13.45 3.20 7.21
C VAL A 39 -13.28 2.12 8.28
N GLY A 40 -12.03 1.66 8.45
CA GLY A 40 -11.70 0.69 9.48
C GLY A 40 -11.92 1.23 10.89
N GLN A 41 -11.95 0.33 11.88
CA GLN A 41 -12.09 0.70 13.29
C GLN A 41 -10.71 0.94 13.93
N PRO A 42 -10.31 2.21 14.20
CA PRO A 42 -8.96 2.52 14.68
C PRO A 42 -8.68 1.93 16.07
N GLU A 43 -9.70 1.83 16.93
CA GLU A 43 -9.56 1.26 18.27
C GLU A 43 -9.19 -0.23 18.24
N ILE A 44 -9.68 -0.97 17.24
CA ILE A 44 -9.32 -2.38 17.04
C ILE A 44 -7.90 -2.49 16.50
N ALA A 45 -7.51 -1.60 15.58
CA ALA A 45 -6.19 -1.60 14.99
C ALA A 45 -5.08 -1.39 16.03
N GLU A 46 -5.25 -0.46 16.98
CA GLU A 46 -4.28 -0.26 18.06
C GLU A 46 -4.16 -1.48 18.97
N LYS A 47 -5.28 -2.09 19.38
CA LYS A 47 -5.28 -3.31 20.20
C LYS A 47 -4.58 -4.48 19.51
N ILE A 48 -4.81 -4.66 18.20
CA ILE A 48 -4.12 -5.70 17.41
C ILE A 48 -2.62 -5.43 17.36
N LYS A 49 -2.22 -4.16 17.19
CA LYS A 49 -0.81 -3.76 17.18
C LYS A 49 -0.13 -4.06 18.51
N GLU A 50 -0.76 -3.71 19.63
CA GLU A 50 -0.27 -4.02 20.98
C GLU A 50 -0.13 -5.53 21.21
N LEU A 51 -1.13 -6.33 20.83
CA LEU A 51 -1.05 -7.79 20.91
C LEU A 51 0.11 -8.36 20.07
N SER A 52 0.34 -7.79 18.88
CA SER A 52 1.46 -8.17 18.03
C SER A 52 2.80 -7.85 18.69
N TYR A 53 2.93 -6.67 19.31
CA TYR A 53 4.13 -6.30 20.05
C TYR A 53 4.37 -7.19 21.27
N LEU A 54 3.32 -7.57 22.01
CA LEU A 54 3.48 -8.48 23.15
C LEU A 54 3.86 -9.90 22.73
N LYS A 55 3.32 -10.37 21.59
CA LYS A 55 3.52 -11.75 21.13
C LYS A 55 4.81 -11.94 20.34
N TYR A 56 5.17 -10.97 19.50
CA TYR A 56 6.28 -11.08 18.55
C TYR A 56 7.30 -9.95 18.68
N GLY A 57 7.02 -8.93 19.48
CA GLY A 57 7.96 -7.85 19.72
C GLY A 57 9.19 -8.34 20.47
N ARG A 58 10.32 -7.72 20.15
CA ARG A 58 11.60 -7.91 20.85
C ARG A 58 12.09 -6.57 21.35
N PRO A 59 12.89 -6.52 22.42
CA PRO A 59 13.53 -5.29 22.86
C PRO A 59 14.30 -4.65 21.71
N ARG A 60 14.10 -3.35 21.53
CA ARG A 60 14.72 -2.60 20.44
C ARG A 60 16.26 -2.70 20.48
N GLU A 61 16.83 -2.64 21.68
CA GLU A 61 18.27 -2.75 21.92
C GLU A 61 18.86 -4.05 21.37
N GLU A 62 18.17 -5.18 21.55
CA GLU A 62 18.61 -6.47 21.01
C GLU A 62 18.60 -6.48 19.48
N VAL A 63 17.54 -5.92 18.87
CA VAL A 63 17.41 -5.85 17.41
C VAL A 63 18.49 -4.96 16.82
N GLU A 64 18.76 -3.82 17.45
CA GLU A 64 19.81 -2.90 17.01
C GLU A 64 21.21 -3.52 17.13
N ALA A 65 21.51 -4.21 18.24
CA ALA A 65 22.76 -4.94 18.40
C ALA A 65 22.94 -6.06 17.35
N GLU A 66 21.87 -6.82 17.06
CA GLU A 66 21.88 -7.86 16.03
C GLU A 66 22.12 -7.28 14.62
N ILE A 67 21.51 -6.13 14.32
CA ILE A 67 21.72 -5.39 13.07
C ILE A 67 23.18 -4.97 12.95
N ILE A 68 23.76 -4.33 13.97
CA ILE A 68 25.15 -3.86 13.96
C ILE A 68 26.10 -5.04 13.74
N ALA A 69 25.96 -6.11 14.53
CA ALA A 69 26.80 -7.30 14.42
C ALA A 69 26.72 -7.96 13.04
N LYS A 70 25.54 -7.93 12.39
CA LYS A 70 25.35 -8.47 11.03
C LYS A 70 26.09 -7.64 9.97
N TYR A 71 26.15 -6.32 10.11
CA TYR A 71 26.81 -5.44 9.15
C TYR A 71 28.33 -5.36 9.38
N GLU A 72 28.81 -5.49 10.62
CA GLU A 72 30.25 -5.56 10.92
C GLU A 72 30.90 -6.81 10.33
N LYS A 73 30.27 -7.99 10.46
CA LYS A 73 30.76 -9.26 9.90
C LYS A 73 30.88 -9.31 8.37
N ARG A 74 30.33 -8.33 7.67
CA ARG A 74 30.33 -8.27 6.20
C ARG A 74 31.42 -7.35 5.64
N ALA A 75 32.13 -6.65 6.52
CA ALA A 75 33.21 -5.71 6.19
C ALA A 75 34.62 -6.30 6.33
N GLU A 76 34.74 -7.52 6.89
CA GLU A 76 35.93 -8.39 6.84
C GLU A 76 35.85 -9.34 5.64
#